data_AF-A0A758F5Q4-F1
#
_entry.id   AF-A0A758F5Q4-F1
#
_cell.length_a   1.000
_cell.length_b   1.000
_cell.length_c   1.000
_cell.angle_alpha   90.00
_cell.angle_beta   90.00
_cell.angle_gamma   90.00
#
_symmetry.space_group_name_H-M   'P 1'
#
loop_
_entity.id
_entity.type
_entity.pdbx_description
1 polymer ?
#
loop_
_entity_poly.entity_id
_entity_poly.type
_entity_poly.pdbx_seq_one_letter_code
_entity_poly.pdbx_strand_id
1 'polypeptide(L)' 'NVVLTLHQKGTGATEIAHQLSIARSTVYKILEDERAS' A
#
# COMPACT_ATOMS: atom_id res chain seq x y z
N ASN A 1 5.11 -5.65 6.12
CA ASN A 1 5.04 -4.32 5.48
C ASN A 1 3.69 -3.70 5.83
N VAL A 2 3.66 -2.52 6.47
CA VAL A 2 2.41 -1.89 6.96
C VAL A 2 1.40 -1.67 5.84
N VAL A 3 1.88 -1.32 4.64
CA VAL A 3 1.04 -1.17 3.43
C VAL A 3 0.30 -2.48 3.10
N LEU A 4 0.99 -3.62 3.12
CA LEU A 4 0.39 -4.93 2.84
C LEU A 4 -0.66 -5.31 3.88
N THR A 5 -0.36 -5.09 5.16
CA THR A 5 -1.29 -5.40 6.25
C THR A 5 -2.57 -4.56 6.16
N LEU A 6 -2.47 -3.27 5.83
CA LEU A 6 -3.64 -2.41 5.64
C LEU A 6 -4.43 -2.81 4.39
N HIS A 7 -3.74 -3.09 3.28
CA HIS A 7 -4.39 -3.54 2.05
C HIS A 7 -5.12 -4.88 2.23
N GLN A 8 -4.53 -5.84 2.94
CA GLN A 8 -5.16 -7.13 3.27
C GLN A 8 -6.41 -6.98 4.17
N LYS A 9 -6.49 -5.91 4.95
CA LYS A 9 -7.68 -5.55 5.74
C LYS A 9 -8.75 -4.82 4.92
N GLY A 10 -8.52 -4.63 3.61
CA GLY A 10 -9.44 -3.93 2.71
C GLY A 10 -9.25 -2.42 2.64
N THR A 11 -8.19 -1.87 3.25
CA THR A 11 -7.89 -0.43 3.15
C THR A 11 -7.38 -0.09 1.75
N GLY A 12 -8.01 0.89 1.10
CA GLY A 12 -7.64 1.32 -0.25
C GLY A 12 -6.31 2.07 -0.32
N ALA A 13 -5.65 2.04 -1.49
CA ALA A 13 -4.33 2.65 -1.67
C ALA A 13 -4.28 4.16 -1.37
N THR A 14 -5.36 4.90 -1.66
CA THR A 14 -5.47 6.34 -1.35
C THR A 14 -5.50 6.59 0.16
N GLU A 15 -6.26 5.79 0.90
CA GLU A 15 -6.37 5.87 2.36
C GLU A 15 -5.03 5.52 3.02
N ILE A 16 -4.36 4.47 2.54
CA ILE A 16 -3.01 4.07 3.01
C ILE A 16 -2.00 5.18 2.75
N ALA A 17 -2.00 5.77 1.56
CA ALA A 17 -1.11 6.86 1.20
C ALA A 17 -1.28 8.07 2.14
N HIS A 18 -2.52 8.40 2.45
CA HIS A 18 -2.85 9.48 3.38
C HIS A 18 -2.41 9.17 4.82
N GLN A 19 -2.74 7.97 5.34
CA GLN A 19 -2.37 7.55 6.70
C GLN A 19 -0.86 7.51 6.93
N LEU A 20 -0.11 7.08 5.91
CA LEU A 20 1.35 6.93 6.00
C LEU A 20 2.11 8.16 5.49
N SER A 21 1.42 9.20 5.02
CA SER A 21 2.03 10.40 4.43
C SER A 21 3.03 10.08 3.31
N ILE A 22 2.67 9.13 2.44
CA ILE A 22 3.48 8.73 1.27
C ILE A 22 2.70 8.93 -0.03
N ALA A 23 3.40 8.94 -1.15
CA ALA A 23 2.76 8.99 -2.45
C ALA A 23 1.97 7.70 -2.73
N ARG A 24 0.79 7.83 -3.35
CA ARG A 24 -0.02 6.70 -3.82
C ARG A 24 0.73 5.78 -4.79
N SER A 25 1.65 6.33 -5.59
CA SER A 25 2.52 5.55 -6.47
C SER A 25 3.46 4.62 -5.69
N THR A 26 3.96 5.06 -4.52
CA THR A 26 4.79 4.23 -3.63
C THR A 26 3.99 3.07 -3.06
N VAL A 27 2.72 3.30 -2.71
CA VAL A 27 1.80 2.23 -2.28
C VAL A 27 1.68 1.17 -3.39
N TYR A 28 1.41 1.58 -4.63
CA TYR A 28 1.31 0.63 -5.75
C TYR A 28 2.60 -0.14 -6.01
N LYS A 29 3.76 0.52 -6.02
CA LYS A 29 5.06 -0.18 -6.17
C LYS A 29 5.24 -1.28 -5.14
N ILE A 30 4.92 -1.00 -3.87
CA ILE A 30 5.00 -2.00 -2.79
C ILE A 30 4.04 -3.18 -3.04
N LEU A 31 2.81 -2.90 -3.49
CA LEU A 31 1.83 -3.95 -3.78
C LEU A 31 2.23 -4.79 -5.00
N GLU A 32 2.88 -4.18 -5.99
CA GLU A 32 3.41 -4.85 -7.19
C GLU A 32 4.63 -5.71 -6.85
N ASP A 33 5.59 -5.18 -6.08
CA ASP A 33 6.78 -5.90 -5.63
C ASP A 33 6.41 -7.16 -4.83
N GLU A 34 5.38 -7.09 -3.99
CA GLU A 34 4.87 -8.26 -3.26
C GLU A 34 4.25 -9.30 -4.19
N ARG A 35 3.52 -8.90 -5.24
CA ARG A 35 2.93 -9.85 -6.21
C ARG A 35 3.96 -10.52 -7.11
N ALA A 36 5.12 -9.91 -7.28
CA ALA A 36 6.21 -10.44 -8.09
C ALA A 36 7.12 -11.42 -7.31
N SER A 37 6.88 -11.58 -6.01
CA SER A 37 7.67 -12.41 -5.09
C SER A 37 7.06 -13.79 -4.83
#